data_AF-A0A8H7BL12-F1
#
_entry.id   AF-A0A8H7BL12-F1
#
_cell.length_a   1.000
_cell.length_b   1.000
_cell.length_c   1.000
_cell.angle_alpha   90.00
_cell.angle_beta   90.00
_cell.angle_gamma   90.00
#
_symmetry.space_group_name_H-M   'P 1'
#
loop_
_entity.id
_entity.type
_entity.pdbx_description
1 polymer ?
#
loop_
_entity_poly.entity_id
_entity_poly.type
_entity_poly.pdbx_seq_one_letter_code
_entity_poly.pdbx_strand_id
1 'polypeptide(L)'
;MPKTNDQAPVPLAEPHIQEKFKRRLYSPEYVTRNVRARQVQLLSWAITLSVAGYVVFLADFGPQEHCFSSVRRWFDAKRQSFWTLSPQEREDLKEQGKL
;
A
#
# COMPACT_ATOMS: atom_id res chain seq x y z
N MET A 1 50.48 12.94 8.99
CA MET A 1 50.31 11.47 9.07
C MET A 1 48.87 11.12 8.68
N PRO A 2 48.64 10.49 7.52
CA PRO A 2 47.30 10.06 7.13
C PRO A 2 46.93 8.76 7.86
N LYS A 3 45.73 8.74 8.47
CA LYS A 3 45.18 7.55 9.14
C LYS A 3 44.85 6.51 8.07
N THR A 4 45.58 5.40 8.05
CA THR A 4 45.22 4.20 7.30
C THR A 4 43.91 3.66 7.85
N ASN A 5 42.88 3.72 7.01
CA ASN A 5 41.56 3.19 7.28
C ASN A 5 41.68 1.65 7.30
N ASP A 6 41.57 1.02 8.47
CA ASP A 6 41.48 -0.43 8.66
C ASP A 6 40.13 -0.96 8.15
N GLN A 7 39.91 -0.86 6.84
CA GLN A 7 38.89 -1.65 6.18
C GLN A 7 39.51 -3.04 5.99
N ALA A 8 39.19 -3.97 6.90
CA ALA A 8 39.51 -5.38 6.72
C ALA A 8 39.16 -5.78 5.26
N PRO A 9 40.05 -6.48 4.54
CA PRO A 9 39.75 -6.89 3.18
C PRO A 9 38.45 -7.68 3.21
N VAL A 10 37.42 -7.19 2.52
CA VAL A 10 36.20 -7.95 2.28
C VAL A 10 36.69 -9.32 1.81
N PRO A 11 36.41 -10.41 2.54
CA PRO A 11 36.99 -11.71 2.22
C PRO A 11 36.67 -11.93 0.74
N LEU A 12 37.73 -12.07 -0.07
CA LEU A 12 37.61 -12.32 -1.50
C LEU A 12 36.73 -13.55 -1.60
N ALA A 13 35.43 -13.32 -1.84
CA ALA A 13 34.44 -14.37 -1.74
C ALA A 13 34.96 -15.51 -2.58
N GLU A 14 35.13 -16.68 -1.95
CA GLU A 14 35.69 -17.88 -2.55
C GLU A 14 35.27 -17.99 -4.03
N PRO A 15 36.17 -18.38 -4.95
CA PRO A 15 35.89 -18.35 -6.39
C PRO A 15 34.59 -19.08 -6.75
N HIS A 16 34.28 -20.17 -6.04
CA HIS A 16 33.04 -20.94 -6.20
C HIS A 16 31.77 -20.16 -5.80
N ILE A 17 31.86 -19.29 -4.79
CA ILE A 17 30.76 -18.42 -4.35
C ILE A 17 30.51 -17.35 -5.42
N GLN A 18 31.58 -16.73 -5.94
CA GLN A 18 31.44 -15.75 -7.01
C GLN A 18 30.88 -16.35 -8.31
N GLU A 19 31.30 -17.56 -8.68
CA GLU A 19 30.74 -18.27 -9.83
C GLU A 19 29.26 -18.60 -9.63
N LYS A 20 28.86 -18.99 -8.43
CA LYS A 20 27.45 -19.23 -8.08
C LYS A 20 26.62 -17.94 -8.14
N PHE A 21 27.16 -16.82 -7.68
CA PHE A 21 26.52 -15.51 -7.79
C PHE A 21 26.45 -15.03 -9.24
N LYS A 22 27.53 -15.15 -10.01
CA LYS A 22 27.56 -14.82 -11.44
C LYS A 22 26.56 -15.67 -12.20
N ARG A 23 26.46 -16.97 -11.92
CA ARG A 23 25.42 -17.82 -12.52
C ARG A 23 24.02 -17.31 -12.20
N ARG A 24 23.74 -16.89 -10.97
CA ARG A 24 22.40 -16.39 -10.59
C ARG A 24 22.05 -15.02 -11.20
N LEU A 25 23.03 -14.13 -11.33
CA LEU A 25 22.82 -12.79 -11.90
C LEU A 25 22.79 -12.81 -13.43
N TYR A 26 23.61 -13.66 -14.06
CA TYR A 26 23.77 -13.72 -15.52
C TYR A 26 23.05 -14.91 -16.16
N SER A 27 22.36 -15.79 -15.41
CA SER A 27 21.48 -16.77 -16.02
C SER A 27 20.20 -16.07 -16.52
N PRO A 28 19.97 -15.97 -17.84
CA PRO A 28 18.72 -15.41 -18.38
C PRO A 28 17.50 -16.26 -17.96
N GLU A 29 17.70 -17.53 -17.59
CA GLU A 29 16.66 -18.44 -17.10
C GLU A 29 15.99 -17.99 -15.78
N TYR A 30 16.69 -17.21 -14.93
CA TYR A 30 16.08 -16.66 -13.70
C TYR A 30 15.23 -15.40 -13.96
N VAL A 31 15.29 -14.84 -15.17
CA VAL A 31 14.38 -13.76 -15.62
C VAL A 31 13.07 -14.36 -16.15
N THR A 32 12.78 -15.63 -15.84
CA THR A 32 11.44 -16.17 -16.06
C THR A 32 10.50 -15.55 -15.02
N ARG A 33 9.56 -14.74 -15.51
CA ARG A 33 8.50 -14.09 -14.74
C ARG A 33 7.71 -15.16 -13.98
N ASN A 34 8.06 -15.39 -12.72
CA ASN A 34 7.31 -16.30 -11.86
C ASN A 34 5.91 -15.72 -11.60
N VAL A 35 4.93 -16.20 -12.35
CA VAL A 35 3.54 -15.72 -12.31
C VAL A 35 2.97 -15.87 -10.89
N ARG A 36 3.32 -16.94 -10.17
CA ARG A 36 2.92 -17.15 -8.78
C ARG A 36 3.52 -16.11 -7.85
N ALA A 37 4.81 -15.80 -8.01
CA ALA A 37 5.45 -14.74 -7.22
C ALA A 37 4.77 -13.38 -7.44
N ARG A 38 4.41 -13.07 -8.70
CA ARG A 38 3.66 -11.84 -9.01
C ARG A 38 2.23 -11.86 -8.44
N GLN A 39 1.55 -12.99 -8.46
CA GLN A 39 0.24 -13.15 -7.83
C GLN A 39 0.31 -12.93 -6.31
N VAL A 40 1.29 -13.55 -5.64
CA VAL A 40 1.53 -13.36 -4.20
C VAL A 40 1.85 -11.91 -3.90
N GLN A 41 2.66 -11.25 -4.73
CA GLN A 41 2.97 -9.84 -4.55
C GLN A 41 1.72 -8.95 -4.69
N LEU A 42 0.90 -9.16 -5.74
CA LEU A 42 -0.36 -8.42 -5.90
C LEU A 42 -1.33 -8.67 -4.75
N LEU A 43 -1.45 -9.91 -4.29
CA LEU A 43 -2.28 -10.28 -3.15
C LEU A 43 -1.79 -9.59 -1.86
N SER A 44 -0.48 -9.58 -1.63
CA SER A 44 0.12 -8.89 -0.48
C SER A 44 -0.18 -7.39 -0.52
N TRP A 45 -0.06 -6.75 -1.69
CA TRP A 45 -0.43 -5.34 -1.86
C TRP A 45 -1.91 -5.09 -1.59
N ALA A 46 -2.78 -5.94 -2.14
CA ALA A 46 -4.22 -5.83 -1.91
C ALA A 46 -4.57 -5.95 -0.43
N ILE A 47 -4.03 -6.95 0.26
CA ILE A 47 -4.24 -7.16 1.71
C ILE A 47 -3.74 -5.96 2.50
N THR A 48 -2.53 -5.46 2.22
CA THR A 48 -1.96 -4.31 2.92
C THR A 48 -2.84 -3.07 2.76
N LEU A 49 -3.30 -2.79 1.55
CA LEU A 49 -4.20 -1.66 1.29
C LEU A 49 -5.56 -1.84 1.97
N SER A 50 -6.11 -3.06 1.95
CA SER A 50 -7.37 -3.37 2.63
C SER A 50 -7.27 -3.18 4.14
N VAL A 51 -6.21 -3.67 4.77
CA VAL A 51 -5.98 -3.49 6.21
C VAL A 51 -5.78 -2.02 6.54
N ALA A 52 -4.96 -1.30 5.78
CA ALA A 52 -4.75 0.14 5.99
C ALA A 52 -6.06 0.93 5.88
N GLY A 53 -6.87 0.65 4.85
CA GLY A 53 -8.19 1.26 4.67
C GLY A 53 -9.16 0.92 5.80
N TYR A 54 -9.20 -0.35 6.24
CA TYR A 54 -10.01 -0.76 7.38
C TYR A 54 -9.63 0.02 8.65
N VAL A 55 -8.33 0.12 8.94
CA VAL A 55 -7.82 0.86 10.11
C VAL A 55 -8.22 2.33 10.04
N VAL A 56 -8.09 2.99 8.90
CA VAL A 56 -8.39 4.43 8.80
C VAL A 56 -9.90 4.71 8.83
N PHE A 57 -10.72 3.91 8.14
CA PHE A 57 -12.13 4.24 7.91
C PHE A 57 -13.13 3.47 8.79
N LEU A 58 -12.79 2.26 9.23
CA LEU A 58 -13.75 1.36 9.89
C LEU A 58 -13.37 0.99 11.32
N ALA A 59 -12.08 0.85 11.64
CA ALA A 59 -11.63 0.39 12.95
C ALA A 59 -12.19 1.28 14.07
N ASP A 60 -12.58 0.64 15.16
CA ASP A 60 -13.10 1.32 16.34
C ASP A 60 -11.92 1.70 17.26
N PHE A 61 -11.65 3.00 17.38
CA PHE A 61 -10.62 3.55 18.28
C PHE A 61 -11.21 4.07 19.60
N GLY A 62 -12.49 3.80 19.84
CA GLY A 62 -13.22 4.31 20.99
C GLY A 62 -13.76 5.75 20.79
N PRO A 63 -14.35 6.33 21.84
CA PRO A 63 -15.09 7.59 21.77
C PRO A 63 -14.22 8.86 21.75
N GLN A 64 -12.90 8.73 21.87
CA GLN A 64 -11.95 9.85 21.90
C GLN A 64 -11.55 10.27 20.46
N GLU A 65 -11.21 11.54 20.27
CA GLU A 65 -10.63 12.02 19.01
C GLU A 65 -9.29 11.31 18.73
N HIS A 66 -9.14 10.79 17.52
CA HIS A 66 -7.93 10.10 17.08
C HIS A 66 -7.40 10.73 15.78
N CYS A 67 -6.15 10.42 15.41
CA CYS A 67 -5.48 11.03 14.25
C CYS A 67 -6.23 10.81 12.91
N PHE A 68 -7.09 9.79 12.83
CA PHE A 68 -7.89 9.49 11.65
C PHE A 68 -9.33 10.05 11.70
N SER A 69 -9.75 10.69 12.81
CA SER A 69 -11.12 11.20 12.96
C SER A 69 -11.47 12.24 11.90
N SER A 70 -10.54 13.15 11.56
CA SER A 70 -10.74 14.14 10.49
C SER A 70 -10.95 13.48 9.11
N VAL A 71 -10.17 12.45 8.79
CA VAL A 71 -10.29 11.70 7.53
C VAL A 71 -11.61 10.93 7.49
N ARG A 72 -12.02 10.33 8.62
CA ARG A 72 -13.28 9.61 8.74
C ARG A 72 -14.50 10.53 8.57
N ARG A 73 -14.49 11.71 9.20
CA ARG A 73 -15.53 12.74 9.03
C ARG A 73 -15.66 13.20 7.58
N TRP A 74 -14.54 13.45 6.91
CA TRP A 74 -14.53 13.80 5.49
C TRP A 74 -15.11 12.67 4.63
N PHE A 75 -14.71 11.43 4.90
CA PHE A 75 -15.22 10.26 4.18
C PHE A 75 -16.72 10.08 4.38
N ASP A 76 -17.21 10.21 5.62
CA ASP A 76 -18.64 10.12 5.93
C ASP A 76 -19.44 11.23 5.26
N ALA A 77 -18.94 12.48 5.25
CA ALA A 77 -19.57 13.58 4.53
C ALA A 77 -19.63 13.30 3.01
N LYS A 78 -18.57 12.75 2.43
CA LYS A 78 -18.56 12.36 1.02
C LYS A 78 -19.52 11.20 0.74
N ARG A 79 -19.51 10.17 1.57
CA ARG A 79 -20.44 9.04 1.45
C ARG A 79 -21.89 9.50 1.56
N GLN A 80 -22.21 10.39 2.49
CA GLN A 80 -23.54 10.99 2.57
C GLN A 80 -23.87 11.77 1.29
N SER A 81 -22.96 12.61 0.79
CA SER A 81 -23.19 13.35 -0.46
C SER A 81 -23.42 12.46 -1.69
N PHE A 82 -22.86 11.25 -1.73
CA PHE A 82 -23.04 10.32 -2.87
C PHE A 82 -24.30 9.45 -2.72
N TRP A 83 -24.67 9.07 -1.50
CA TRP A 83 -25.81 8.18 -1.24
C TRP A 83 -27.09 8.92 -0.84
N THR A 84 -27.01 10.24 -0.61
CA THR A 84 -28.17 11.07 -0.30
C THR A 84 -28.34 12.14 -1.37
N LEU A 85 -29.60 12.46 -1.66
CA LEU A 85 -29.95 13.58 -2.54
C LEU A 85 -29.39 14.88 -1.96
N SER A 86 -28.68 15.62 -2.80
CA SER A 86 -28.24 16.97 -2.50
C SER A 86 -29.44 17.87 -2.18
N PRO A 87 -29.25 18.97 -1.44
CA PRO A 87 -30.34 19.89 -1.11
C PRO A 87 -31.10 20.37 -2.36
N GLN A 88 -30.39 20.64 -3.46
CA GLN A 88 -30.99 21.02 -4.75
C GLN A 88 -31.81 19.87 -5.35
N GLU A 89 -31.28 18.64 -5.40
CA GLU A 89 -32.06 17.52 -5.94
C GLU A 89 -33.30 17.21 -5.11
N ARG A 90 -33.28 17.48 -3.79
CA ARG A 90 -34.47 17.37 -2.93
C ARG A 90 -35.50 18.45 -3.26
N GLU A 91 -35.07 19.69 -3.53
CA GLU A 91 -35.96 20.77 -3.94
C GLU A 91 -36.57 20.49 -5.32
N ASP A 92 -35.76 20.08 -6.29
CA ASP A 92 -36.22 19.71 -7.64
C ASP A 92 -37.24 18.56 -7.60
N LEU A 93 -37.01 17.55 -6.76
CA LEU A 93 -37.94 16.43 -6.58
C LEU A 93 -39.24 16.82 -5.86
N LYS A 94 -39.16 17.79 -4.95
CA LYS A 94 -40.33 18.36 -4.27
C LYS A 94 -41.18 19.21 -5.22
N GLU A 95 -40.55 20.00 -6.10
CA GLU A 95 -41.22 20.73 -7.18
C GLU A 95 -41.89 19.78 -8.19
N GLN A 96 -41.28 18.62 -8.44
CA GLN A 96 -41.84 17.56 -9.28
C GLN A 96 -42.94 16.72 -8.60
N GLY A 97 -43.23 16.94 -7.30
CA GLY A 97 -44.26 16.21 -6.55
C GLY A 97 -43.96 14.72 -6.33
N LYS A 98 -42.68 14.32 -6.38
CA LYS A 98 -42.23 12.92 -6.18
C LYS A 98 -41.76 12.63 -4.75
N LEU A 99 -41.95 13.59 -3.84
CA LEU A 99 -41.61 13.56 -2.41
C LEU A 99 -42.81 13.97 -1.57
#